data_AF-A0AAE9YXY1-F1
#
_entry.id   AF-A0AAE9YXY1-F1
#
_cell.length_a   1.000
_cell.length_b   1.000
_cell.length_c   1.000
_cell.angle_alpha   90.00
_cell.angle_beta   90.00
_cell.angle_gamma   90.00
#
_symmetry.space_group_name_H-M   'P 1'
#
loop_
_entity.id
_entity.type
_entity.pdbx_description
1 polymer ?
#
loop_
_entity_poly.entity_id
_entity_poly.type
_entity_poly.pdbx_seq_one_letter_code
_entity_poly.pdbx_strand_id
1 'polypeptide(L)'
;MANKKHLTTLKCGIGIWNQWREEKPALQPDLKEANLEGYNLRKANLSKVNLRGIKLIHANLSGADLREANPSIANFREAKLIKANLEGAYLRGVSLSGKNSIFLPIRQR
;
A
#
# COMPACT_ATOMS: atom_id res chain seq x y z
N MET A 1 -7.60 -1.95 13.90
CA MET A 1 -8.48 -2.88 13.17
C MET A 1 -8.96 -2.36 11.82
N ALA A 2 -8.46 -2.97 10.74
CA ALA A 2 -8.88 -2.74 9.36
C ALA A 2 -10.39 -2.95 9.13
N ASN A 3 -10.92 -2.27 8.11
CA ASN A 3 -12.29 -2.53 7.65
C ASN A 3 -12.32 -3.88 6.92
N LYS A 4 -13.09 -4.83 7.46
CA LYS A 4 -13.22 -6.18 6.90
C LYS A 4 -13.68 -6.18 5.45
N LYS A 5 -14.63 -5.30 5.08
CA LYS A 5 -15.13 -5.21 3.70
C LYS A 5 -14.04 -4.78 2.73
N HIS A 6 -13.27 -3.74 3.07
CA HIS A 6 -12.16 -3.27 2.23
C HIS A 6 -11.08 -4.34 2.08
N LEU A 7 -10.74 -5.01 3.18
CA LEU A 7 -9.76 -6.09 3.16
C LEU A 7 -10.22 -7.27 2.30
N THR A 8 -11.49 -7.67 2.40
CA THR A 8 -12.04 -8.74 1.56
C THR A 8 -12.07 -8.36 0.09
N THR A 9 -12.41 -7.11 -0.25
CA THR A 9 -12.39 -6.62 -1.63
C THR A 9 -10.99 -6.69 -2.23
N LEU A 10 -9.98 -6.23 -1.48
CA LEU A 10 -8.58 -6.31 -1.92
C LEU A 10 -8.10 -7.75 -2.08
N LYS A 11 -8.48 -8.65 -1.15
CA LYS A 11 -8.14 -10.08 -1.20
C LYS A 11 -8.86 -10.83 -2.32
N CYS A 12 -10.05 -10.38 -2.73
CA CYS A 12 -10.84 -10.98 -3.79
C CYS A 12 -10.24 -10.72 -5.18
N GLY A 13 -9.55 -9.59 -5.35
CA GLY A 13 -8.70 -9.34 -6.53
C GLY A 13 -8.40 -7.87 -6.76
N ILE A 14 -7.24 -7.60 -7.38
CA ILE A 14 -6.81 -6.21 -7.67
C ILE A 14 -7.70 -5.54 -8.72
N GLY A 15 -8.25 -6.29 -9.67
CA GLY A 15 -9.21 -5.75 -10.63
C GLY A 15 -10.46 -5.19 -9.95
N ILE A 16 -11.06 -5.99 -9.05
CA ILE A 16 -12.24 -5.62 -8.27
C ILE A 16 -11.92 -4.43 -7.36
N TRP A 17 -10.76 -4.45 -6.71
CA TRP A 17 -10.31 -3.34 -5.89
C TRP A 17 -10.17 -2.04 -6.69
N ASN A 18 -9.53 -2.08 -7.84
CA ASN A 18 -9.33 -0.90 -8.69
C ASN A 18 -10.67 -0.38 -9.21
N GLN A 19 -11.58 -1.26 -9.66
CA GLN A 19 -12.93 -0.87 -10.07
C GLN A 19 -13.70 -0.19 -8.92
N TRP A 20 -13.65 -0.76 -7.72
CA TRP A 20 -14.26 -0.16 -6.54
C TRP A 20 -13.65 1.20 -6.17
N ARG A 21 -12.35 1.39 -6.41
CA ARG A 21 -11.66 2.69 -6.24
C ARG A 21 -12.06 3.71 -7.29
N GLU A 22 -12.37 3.28 -8.51
CA GLU A 22 -12.90 4.15 -9.57
C GLU A 22 -14.34 4.59 -9.27
N GLU A 23 -15.16 3.70 -8.73
CA GLU A 23 -16.53 4.03 -8.28
C GLU A 23 -16.53 4.99 -7.07
N LYS A 24 -15.53 4.90 -6.20
CA LYS A 24 -15.46 5.66 -4.94
C LYS A 24 -14.10 6.35 -4.75
N PRO A 25 -13.76 7.35 -5.57
CA PRO A 25 -12.44 8.00 -5.52
C PRO A 25 -12.23 8.86 -4.26
N ALA A 26 -13.32 9.39 -3.68
CA ALA A 26 -13.27 10.21 -2.46
C ALA A 26 -13.20 9.37 -1.16
N LEU A 27 -13.43 8.05 -1.25
CA LEU A 27 -13.45 7.20 -0.07
C LEU A 27 -12.01 6.85 0.33
N GLN A 28 -11.73 6.96 1.64
CA GLN A 28 -10.44 6.60 2.22
C GLN A 28 -10.52 5.18 2.80
N PRO A 29 -9.92 4.16 2.16
CA PRO A 29 -10.02 2.80 2.67
C PRO A 29 -9.17 2.61 3.92
N ASP A 30 -9.73 1.98 4.95
CA ASP A 30 -8.98 1.59 6.16
C ASP A 30 -8.52 0.13 6.09
N LEU A 31 -7.21 -0.08 5.96
CA LEU A 31 -6.51 -1.37 5.99
C LEU A 31 -5.50 -1.45 7.14
N LYS A 32 -5.66 -0.64 8.20
CA LYS A 32 -4.72 -0.59 9.31
C LYS A 32 -4.53 -1.95 9.98
N GLU A 33 -3.29 -2.30 10.27
CA GLU A 33 -2.88 -3.56 10.91
C GLU A 33 -3.28 -4.83 10.12
N ALA A 34 -3.68 -4.70 8.85
CA ALA A 34 -3.98 -5.87 8.04
C ALA A 34 -2.72 -6.70 7.76
N ASN A 35 -2.91 -8.01 7.62
CA ASN A 35 -1.86 -8.91 7.14
C ASN A 35 -2.09 -9.25 5.67
N LEU A 36 -1.15 -8.80 4.82
CA LEU A 36 -1.05 -9.02 3.39
C LEU A 36 0.36 -9.51 3.01
N GLU A 37 1.00 -10.23 3.91
CA GLU A 37 2.29 -10.89 3.66
C GLU A 37 2.21 -11.81 2.44
N GLY A 38 3.17 -11.67 1.53
CA GLY A 38 3.27 -12.44 0.28
C GLY A 38 2.21 -12.10 -0.79
N TYR A 39 1.29 -11.16 -0.54
CA TYR A 39 0.24 -10.85 -1.52
C TYR A 39 0.76 -10.16 -2.78
N ASN A 40 0.13 -10.47 -3.91
CA ASN A 40 0.36 -9.79 -5.17
C ASN A 40 -0.59 -8.58 -5.30
N LEU A 41 -0.05 -7.39 -5.05
CA LEU A 41 -0.73 -6.09 -5.10
C LEU A 41 -0.22 -5.24 -6.28
N ARG A 42 0.26 -5.89 -7.35
CA ARG A 42 0.79 -5.23 -8.54
C ARG A 42 -0.26 -4.31 -9.15
N LYS A 43 0.09 -3.05 -9.43
CA LYS A 43 -0.82 -2.02 -9.97
C LYS A 43 -2.08 -1.75 -9.13
N ALA A 44 -2.06 -2.09 -7.83
CA ALA A 44 -3.18 -1.78 -6.95
C ALA A 44 -3.27 -0.27 -6.68
N ASN A 45 -4.48 0.28 -6.72
CA ASN A 45 -4.74 1.67 -6.32
C ASN A 45 -4.88 1.75 -4.79
N LEU A 46 -3.77 1.93 -4.09
CA LEU A 46 -3.69 2.11 -2.64
C LEU A 46 -3.54 3.59 -2.23
N SER A 47 -3.89 4.52 -3.12
CA SER A 47 -3.82 5.96 -2.82
C SER A 47 -4.76 6.34 -1.67
N LYS A 48 -4.33 7.24 -0.78
CA LYS A 48 -5.08 7.72 0.40
C LYS A 48 -5.58 6.61 1.35
N VAL A 49 -5.03 5.39 1.24
CA VAL A 49 -5.38 4.26 2.12
C VAL A 49 -4.68 4.45 3.46
N ASN A 50 -5.42 4.18 4.55
CA ASN A 50 -4.80 4.01 5.86
C ASN A 50 -4.16 2.62 5.95
N LEU A 51 -2.84 2.57 5.81
CA LEU A 51 -2.00 1.38 5.85
C LEU A 51 -1.21 1.30 7.16
N ARG A 52 -1.63 2.03 8.21
CA ARG A 52 -0.87 2.10 9.46
C ARG A 52 -0.68 0.71 10.07
N GLY A 53 0.56 0.33 10.36
CA GLY A 53 0.89 -0.97 10.93
C GLY A 53 0.63 -2.17 10.01
N ILE A 54 0.36 -1.97 8.72
CA ILE A 54 0.11 -3.08 7.79
C ILE A 54 1.35 -3.97 7.66
N LYS A 55 1.14 -5.29 7.51
CA LYS A 55 2.21 -6.26 7.21
C LYS A 55 2.15 -6.61 5.72
N LEU A 56 3.17 -6.19 4.98
CA LEU A 56 3.36 -6.40 3.54
C LEU A 56 4.69 -7.11 3.25
N ILE A 57 5.15 -7.94 4.19
CA ILE A 57 6.40 -8.69 4.07
C ILE A 57 6.33 -9.56 2.81
N HIS A 58 7.37 -9.57 1.96
CA HIS A 58 7.39 -10.28 0.67
C HIS A 58 6.29 -9.91 -0.34
N ALA A 59 5.46 -8.89 -0.09
CA ALA A 59 4.37 -8.53 -0.98
C ALA A 59 4.87 -7.89 -2.29
N ASN A 60 4.19 -8.13 -3.40
CA ASN A 60 4.52 -7.47 -4.68
C ASN A 60 3.64 -6.25 -4.93
N LEU A 61 4.19 -5.05 -4.76
CA LEU A 61 3.54 -3.75 -4.98
C LEU A 61 4.06 -3.08 -6.26
N SER A 62 4.59 -3.85 -7.21
CA SER A 62 5.17 -3.27 -8.42
C SER A 62 4.12 -2.46 -9.20
N GLY A 63 4.41 -1.19 -9.49
CA GLY A 63 3.48 -0.28 -10.15
C GLY A 63 2.24 0.11 -9.33
N ALA A 64 2.19 -0.23 -8.02
CA ALA A 64 1.08 0.18 -7.16
C ALA A 64 1.09 1.71 -6.93
N ASP A 65 -0.09 2.29 -6.81
CA ASP A 65 -0.27 3.69 -6.46
C ASP A 65 -0.47 3.81 -4.95
N LEU A 66 0.49 4.39 -4.23
CA LEU A 66 0.48 4.62 -2.78
C LEU A 66 0.45 6.13 -2.47
N ARG A 67 0.01 6.96 -3.42
CA ARG A 67 -0.05 8.42 -3.23
C ARG A 67 -0.86 8.81 -2.01
N GLU A 68 -0.34 9.72 -1.20
CA GLU A 68 -0.99 10.19 0.04
C GLU A 68 -1.38 9.06 1.02
N ALA A 69 -0.90 7.83 0.82
CA ALA A 69 -1.21 6.72 1.72
C ALA A 69 -0.52 6.95 3.08
N ASN A 70 -1.09 6.38 4.13
CA ASN A 70 -0.47 6.40 5.46
C ASN A 70 0.06 5.02 5.86
N PRO A 71 1.28 4.64 5.43
CA PRO A 71 1.94 3.42 5.85
C PRO A 71 2.69 3.55 7.18
N SER A 72 2.37 4.51 8.06
CA SER A 72 3.12 4.67 9.32
C SER A 72 3.22 3.35 10.11
N ILE A 73 4.42 2.99 10.59
CA ILE A 73 4.67 1.76 11.36
C ILE A 73 4.43 0.47 10.54
N ALA A 74 4.26 0.56 9.23
CA ALA A 74 4.08 -0.62 8.38
C ALA A 74 5.38 -1.39 8.17
N ASN A 75 5.23 -2.69 7.93
CA ASN A 75 6.35 -3.58 7.63
C ASN A 75 6.33 -3.98 6.14
N PHE A 76 7.26 -3.42 5.37
CA PHE A 76 7.48 -3.69 3.95
C PHE A 76 8.78 -4.46 3.71
N ARG A 77 9.27 -5.20 4.72
CA ARG A 77 10.46 -6.03 4.59
C ARG A 77 10.33 -6.97 3.38
N GLU A 78 11.29 -6.89 2.47
CA GLU A 78 11.34 -7.75 1.28
C GLU A 78 10.12 -7.63 0.34
N ALA A 79 9.26 -6.62 0.54
CA ALA A 79 8.24 -6.26 -0.45
C ALA A 79 8.92 -5.82 -1.75
N LYS A 80 8.25 -5.89 -2.90
CA LYS A 80 8.72 -5.33 -4.19
C LYS A 80 7.98 -4.04 -4.51
N LEU A 81 8.66 -2.91 -4.54
CA LEU A 81 8.09 -1.57 -4.82
C LEU A 81 8.50 -1.01 -6.19
N ILE A 82 8.85 -1.87 -7.15
CA ILE A 82 9.37 -1.46 -8.47
C ILE A 82 8.32 -0.60 -9.18
N LYS A 83 8.67 0.64 -9.55
CA LYS A 83 7.76 1.63 -10.17
C LYS A 83 6.51 1.97 -9.35
N ALA A 84 6.51 1.72 -8.03
CA ALA A 84 5.41 2.16 -7.17
C ALA A 84 5.41 3.69 -7.03
N ASN A 85 4.23 4.31 -7.03
CA ASN A 85 4.10 5.75 -6.79
C ASN A 85 3.92 6.02 -5.30
N LEU A 86 4.92 6.65 -4.68
CA LEU A 86 4.92 7.01 -3.25
C LEU A 86 4.77 8.51 -3.00
N GLU A 87 4.35 9.28 -4.01
CA GLU A 87 4.22 10.73 -3.89
C GLU A 87 3.25 11.12 -2.75
N GLY A 88 3.75 11.90 -1.79
CA GLY A 88 2.97 12.33 -0.62
C GLY A 88 2.67 11.22 0.40
N ALA A 89 3.23 10.01 0.27
CA ALA A 89 3.02 8.94 1.24
C ALA A 89 3.71 9.25 2.59
N TYR A 90 3.01 8.98 3.70
CA TYR A 90 3.53 9.19 5.05
C TYR A 90 4.39 8.02 5.51
N LEU A 91 5.66 8.00 5.08
CA LEU A 91 6.61 6.89 5.31
C LEU A 91 7.28 6.85 6.70
N ARG A 92 6.73 7.55 7.70
CA ARG A 92 7.35 7.63 9.03
C ARG A 92 7.33 6.28 9.74
N GLY A 93 8.51 5.78 10.12
CA GLY A 93 8.64 4.52 10.85
C GLY A 93 8.30 3.28 10.04
N VAL A 94 8.32 3.37 8.70
CA VAL A 94 8.17 2.20 7.82
C VAL A 94 9.44 1.37 7.86
N SER A 95 9.30 0.06 8.10
CA SER A 95 10.43 -0.87 8.00
C SER A 95 10.61 -1.33 6.54
N LEU A 96 11.70 -0.90 5.92
CA LEU A 96 12.15 -1.31 4.58
C LEU A 96 13.52 -1.96 4.72
N SER A 97 13.61 -3.28 4.58
CA SER A 97 14.90 -4.00 4.65
C SER A 97 15.18 -4.89 3.44
N GLY A 98 14.45 -4.69 2.33
CA GLY A 98 14.70 -5.38 1.05
C GLY A 98 15.56 -4.54 0.12
N LYS A 99 16.36 -5.19 -0.75
CA LYS A 99 17.14 -4.57 -1.86
C LYS A 99 16.21 -3.99 -2.94
N ASN A 100 15.39 -3.01 -2.59
CA ASN A 100 14.50 -2.34 -3.52
C ASN A 100 15.12 -1.03 -3.99
N SER A 101 15.29 -0.92 -5.31
CA SER A 101 15.51 0.34 -6.01
C SER A 101 14.23 1.18 -5.96
N ILE A 102 13.90 1.71 -4.78
CA ILE A 102 12.88 2.74 -4.63
C ILE A 102 13.52 4.08 -5.00
N PHE A 103 13.10 4.63 -6.13
CA PHE A 103 13.34 6.04 -6.44
C PHE A 103 12.46 6.85 -5.49
N LEU A 104 13.01 7.27 -4.36
CA LEU A 104 12.35 8.24 -3.50
C LEU A 104 12.61 9.64 -4.11
N PRO A 105 11.60 10.37 -4.59
CA PRO A 105 11.76 11.81 -4.74
C PRO A 105 11.97 12.36 -3.33
N ILE A 106 13.19 12.79 -3.06
CA ILE A 106 13.59 13.43 -1.80
C ILE A 106 12.66 14.62 -1.59
N ARG A 107 11.67 14.51 -0.71
CA ARG A 107 11.04 15.69 -0.12
C ARG A 107 11.66 15.88 1.25
N GLN A 108 12.73 16.69 1.24
CA GLN A 108 13.22 17.37 2.41
C GLN A 108 12.07 18.17 3.02
N ARG A 109 11.88 18.03 4.33
CA ARG A 109 11.90 19.15 5.25
C ARG A 109 12.46 18.69 6.58
#